data_AF-A0A918TGV9-F1
#
_entry.id   AF-A0A918TGV9-F1
#
_cell.length_a   1.000
_cell.length_b   1.000
_cell.length_c   1.000
_cell.angle_alpha   90.00
_cell.angle_beta   90.00
_cell.angle_gamma   90.00
#
_symmetry.space_group_name_H-M   'P 1'
#
loop_
_entity.id
_entity.type
_entity.pdbx_description
1 polymer ?
#
loop_
_entity_poly.entity_id
_entity_poly.type
_entity_poly.pdbx_seq_one_letter_code
_entity_poly.pdbx_strand_id
1 'polypeptide(L)'
;MKLTSKLLIPATFLTCGSLSGATINSTGSDGFGVSSFNSGGIWGGTAPTAGNDYVVGAGHRMRTPSDGGSYTFAGDSLTISDASPSGDLVGLSYKGTGTTGIITVNNLILDNGSINHISGAGDVMNLDGSITVASDSLMYAKQGSINILADISGSATITNPGADGAGRILSFSSTSSTFSGSLVNNGNFLLSDDAVFNFLIGASGINNSMSGSGSTVVDGDFILDLGGASSSPGDSWDLASGASFGSTFTVSGFADNGDDTWSSGLYSFDESTGLLTVVPEPSAALLGGLGLLTLLRRRSR
;
A
#
# COMPACT_ATOMS: atom_id res chain seq x y z
N MET A 1 -32.60 33.07 64.31
CA MET A 1 -32.40 33.26 62.86
C MET A 1 -30.91 33.19 62.59
N LYS A 2 -30.37 31.99 62.30
CA LYS A 2 -28.92 31.75 62.07
C LYS A 2 -28.69 31.70 60.56
N LEU A 3 -28.02 32.69 59.98
CA LEU A 3 -27.52 32.62 58.61
C LEU A 3 -26.23 31.80 58.60
N THR A 4 -26.23 30.66 57.91
CA THR A 4 -25.03 29.89 57.58
C THR A 4 -24.47 30.38 56.26
N SER A 5 -23.27 30.97 56.30
CA SER A 5 -22.45 31.31 55.15
C SER A 5 -21.93 30.05 54.46
N LYS A 6 -22.33 29.83 53.20
CA LYS A 6 -21.76 28.78 52.35
C LYS A 6 -20.40 29.27 51.82
N LEU A 7 -19.33 28.59 52.22
CA LEU A 7 -17.98 28.75 51.68
C LEU A 7 -17.95 28.17 50.26
N LEU A 8 -17.71 29.03 49.25
CA LEU A 8 -17.45 28.61 47.88
C LEU A 8 -15.97 28.23 47.77
N ILE A 9 -15.68 26.95 47.50
CA ILE A 9 -14.33 26.49 47.16
C ILE A 9 -14.21 26.61 45.63
N PRO A 10 -13.25 27.36 45.08
CA PRO A 10 -13.05 27.42 43.63
C PRO A 10 -12.48 26.07 43.15
N ALA A 11 -13.23 25.39 42.28
CA ALA A 11 -12.75 24.21 41.57
C ALA A 11 -11.71 24.65 40.53
N THR A 12 -10.44 24.36 40.78
CA THR A 12 -9.38 24.51 39.78
C THR A 12 -9.56 23.41 38.74
N PHE A 13 -10.01 23.78 37.54
CA PHE A 13 -9.98 22.89 36.39
C PHE A 13 -8.52 22.66 35.99
N LEU A 14 -7.97 21.49 36.29
CA LEU A 14 -6.77 21.02 35.60
C LEU A 14 -7.16 20.72 34.16
N THR A 15 -6.76 21.59 33.23
CA THR A 15 -6.72 21.24 31.83
C THR A 15 -5.67 20.15 31.67
N CYS A 16 -6.10 18.90 31.43
CA CYS A 16 -5.22 17.85 30.95
C CYS A 16 -4.80 18.23 29.53
N GLY A 17 -3.70 18.96 29.40
CA GLY A 17 -3.05 19.11 28.11
C GLY A 17 -2.52 17.73 27.73
N SER A 18 -2.95 17.21 26.59
CA SER A 18 -2.26 16.09 25.94
C SER A 18 -0.80 16.50 25.76
N LEU A 19 0.10 15.90 26.53
CA LEU A 19 1.52 15.99 26.25
C LEU A 19 1.72 15.36 24.88
N SER A 20 2.02 16.19 23.87
CA SER A 20 2.52 15.66 22.60
C SER A 20 3.80 14.92 22.91
N GLY A 21 3.90 13.67 22.46
CA GLY A 21 5.11 12.88 22.56
C GLY A 21 6.32 13.59 21.94
N ALA A 22 7.53 13.24 22.36
CA ALA A 22 8.73 13.78 21.74
C ALA A 22 9.00 13.08 20.41
N THR A 23 9.48 13.82 19.41
CA THR A 23 10.05 13.25 18.19
C THR A 23 11.54 12.94 18.42
N ILE A 24 11.91 11.67 18.31
CA ILE A 24 13.26 11.16 18.52
C ILE A 24 13.87 10.79 17.16
N ASN A 25 14.92 11.53 16.78
CA ASN A 25 15.63 11.30 15.53
C ASN A 25 16.76 10.28 15.73
N SER A 26 16.92 9.38 14.78
CA SER A 26 18.08 8.49 14.69
C SER A 26 19.38 9.28 14.63
N THR A 27 20.38 8.81 15.37
CA THR A 27 21.72 9.41 15.47
C THR A 27 22.74 8.74 14.55
N GLY A 28 22.33 7.71 13.81
CA GLY A 28 23.16 6.95 12.88
C GLY A 28 22.45 5.70 12.38
N SER A 29 23.24 4.71 11.95
CA SER A 29 22.75 3.41 11.48
C SER A 29 23.06 2.30 12.47
N ASP A 30 22.22 1.28 12.50
CA ASP A 30 22.56 0.02 13.15
C ASP A 30 23.82 -0.59 12.52
N GLY A 31 24.64 -1.20 13.36
CA GLY A 31 25.74 -2.07 12.94
C GLY A 31 25.25 -3.48 12.55
N PHE A 32 26.18 -4.37 12.21
CA PHE A 32 25.88 -5.79 12.07
C PHE A 32 25.51 -6.40 13.44
N GLY A 33 24.46 -7.22 13.48
CA GLY A 33 24.00 -7.87 14.72
C GLY A 33 23.37 -6.92 15.75
N VAL A 34 23.15 -5.65 15.40
CA VAL A 34 22.49 -4.66 16.25
C VAL A 34 21.08 -4.41 15.71
N SER A 35 20.12 -4.25 16.62
CA SER A 35 18.72 -3.91 16.33
C SER A 35 18.31 -2.74 17.19
N SER A 36 18.01 -1.59 16.58
CA SER A 36 17.38 -0.47 17.28
C SER A 36 15.86 -0.54 17.30
N PHE A 37 15.26 -1.56 16.66
CA PHE A 37 13.81 -1.75 16.66
C PHE A 37 13.24 -1.97 18.08
N ASN A 38 13.99 -2.67 18.94
CA ASN A 38 13.61 -3.01 20.31
C ASN A 38 14.72 -2.71 21.34
N SER A 39 15.74 -1.95 20.96
CA SER A 39 16.83 -1.54 21.83
C SER A 39 17.21 -0.08 21.59
N GLY A 40 18.02 0.51 22.47
CA GLY A 40 18.29 1.94 22.41
C GLY A 40 19.25 2.43 21.33
N GLY A 41 19.85 1.52 20.56
CA GLY A 41 20.98 1.77 19.63
C GLY A 41 21.05 3.17 19.03
N ILE A 42 20.37 3.41 17.90
CA ILE A 42 20.41 4.68 17.16
C ILE A 42 19.60 5.79 17.83
N TRP A 43 18.89 5.51 18.93
CA TRP A 43 18.00 6.44 19.63
C TRP A 43 18.67 7.21 20.77
N GLY A 44 20.00 7.11 20.91
CA GLY A 44 20.72 7.78 21.99
C GLY A 44 20.70 7.02 23.33
N GLY A 45 20.35 5.73 23.32
CA GLY A 45 20.62 4.80 24.44
C GLY A 45 19.40 4.17 25.10
N THR A 46 18.19 4.67 24.86
CA THR A 46 16.94 4.07 25.37
C THR A 46 16.14 3.42 24.25
N ALA A 47 15.65 2.20 24.49
CA ALA A 47 14.76 1.52 23.55
C ALA A 47 13.52 2.38 23.24
N PRO A 48 12.87 2.17 22.08
CA PRO A 48 11.62 2.83 21.78
C PRO A 48 10.59 2.65 22.90
N THR A 49 9.83 3.69 23.21
CA THR A 49 8.78 3.66 24.23
C THR A 49 7.55 4.42 23.74
N ALA A 50 6.38 3.97 24.18
CA ALA A 50 5.11 4.64 23.90
C ALA A 50 5.14 6.10 24.40
N GLY A 51 4.38 6.95 23.75
CA GLY A 51 4.38 8.39 23.98
C GLY A 51 5.49 9.13 23.22
N ASN A 52 6.20 8.49 22.28
CA ASN A 52 7.21 9.15 21.43
C ASN A 52 7.09 8.70 19.97
N ASP A 53 7.39 9.61 19.06
CA ASP A 53 7.53 9.37 17.63
C ASP A 53 9.01 9.17 17.28
N TYR A 54 9.31 8.26 16.37
CA TYR A 54 10.70 7.92 16.03
C TYR A 54 10.96 8.11 14.54
N VAL A 55 12.10 8.71 14.18
CA VAL A 55 12.46 8.99 12.78
C VAL A 55 13.80 8.35 12.42
N VAL A 56 13.79 7.42 11.47
CA VAL A 56 14.99 6.97 10.77
C VAL A 56 15.24 7.92 9.61
N GLY A 57 16.21 8.82 9.79
CA GLY A 57 16.50 9.90 8.86
C GLY A 57 17.24 9.43 7.61
N ALA A 58 17.42 10.37 6.67
CA ALA A 58 18.18 10.15 5.44
C ALA A 58 19.57 9.55 5.72
N GLY A 59 19.93 8.51 4.96
CA GLY A 59 21.20 7.78 5.05
C GLY A 59 21.27 6.79 6.22
N HIS A 60 20.26 6.72 7.08
CA HIS A 60 20.27 5.85 8.26
C HIS A 60 19.54 4.53 8.00
N ARG A 61 20.03 3.46 8.63
CA ARG A 61 19.40 2.14 8.63
C ARG A 61 19.06 1.72 10.05
N MET A 62 17.81 1.28 10.24
CA MET A 62 17.40 0.52 11.41
C MET A 62 17.20 -0.95 11.03
N ARG A 63 17.64 -1.86 11.88
CA ARG A 63 17.42 -3.30 11.73
C ARG A 63 16.39 -3.80 12.73
N THR A 64 15.62 -4.80 12.31
CA THR A 64 14.85 -5.65 13.22
C THR A 64 15.78 -6.59 14.00
N PRO A 65 15.29 -7.24 15.07
CA PRO A 65 16.05 -8.30 15.75
C PRO A 65 16.44 -9.43 14.80
N SER A 66 17.57 -10.08 15.07
CA SER A 66 18.19 -11.08 14.19
C SER A 66 17.91 -12.53 14.62
N ASP A 67 16.67 -12.79 15.00
CA ASP A 67 16.17 -14.10 15.41
C ASP A 67 14.75 -14.32 14.85
N GLY A 68 14.13 -15.46 15.17
CA GLY A 68 12.79 -15.82 14.68
C GLY A 68 11.63 -15.38 15.57
N GLY A 69 11.88 -14.52 16.56
CA GLY A 69 10.86 -13.98 17.44
C GLY A 69 9.94 -12.97 16.74
N SER A 70 8.79 -12.73 17.37
CA SER A 70 7.90 -11.62 17.00
C SER A 70 8.19 -10.39 17.87
N TYR A 71 8.16 -9.21 17.26
CA TYR A 71 8.48 -7.96 17.93
C TYR A 71 7.54 -6.85 17.51
N THR A 72 7.06 -6.08 18.49
CA THR A 72 6.27 -4.87 18.27
C THR A 72 7.14 -3.64 18.54
N PHE A 73 7.17 -2.70 17.62
CA PHE A 73 7.80 -1.40 17.84
C PHE A 73 7.02 -0.65 18.92
N ALA A 74 7.70 -0.26 20.00
CA ALA A 74 7.03 0.27 21.17
C ALA A 74 6.72 1.78 21.08
N GLY A 75 7.28 2.50 20.10
CA GLY A 75 6.95 3.91 19.86
C GLY A 75 5.55 4.11 19.27
N ASP A 76 5.03 5.33 19.36
CA ASP A 76 3.72 5.69 18.84
C ASP A 76 3.71 5.72 17.30
N SER A 77 4.83 6.14 16.70
CA SER A 77 5.06 6.05 15.26
C SER A 77 6.53 5.79 14.94
N LEU A 78 6.76 5.26 13.74
CA LEU A 78 8.07 5.10 13.13
C LEU A 78 8.03 5.69 11.72
N THR A 79 8.74 6.79 11.49
CA THR A 79 8.91 7.37 10.17
C THR A 79 10.24 6.93 9.57
N ILE A 80 10.21 6.46 8.32
CA ILE A 80 11.38 6.15 7.53
C ILE A 80 11.49 7.19 6.41
N SER A 81 12.62 7.91 6.38
CA SER A 81 12.85 9.03 5.46
C SER A 81 14.09 8.87 4.57
N ASP A 82 14.30 7.66 4.07
CA ASP A 82 15.21 7.42 2.94
C ASP A 82 14.79 6.27 2.02
N ALA A 83 14.57 6.60 0.74
CA ALA A 83 14.35 5.70 -0.37
C ALA A 83 15.57 5.80 -1.28
N SER A 84 16.64 5.06 -0.94
CA SER A 84 17.80 4.94 -1.82
C SER A 84 17.61 3.75 -2.77
N PRO A 85 17.41 3.97 -4.08
CA PRO A 85 17.39 2.88 -5.06
C PRO A 85 18.80 2.30 -5.28
N SER A 86 19.85 3.02 -4.88
CA SER A 86 21.25 2.72 -5.18
C SER A 86 21.92 1.91 -4.09
N GLY A 87 21.55 0.63 -3.95
CA GLY A 87 22.35 -0.45 -3.32
C GLY A 87 22.69 -0.36 -1.83
N ASP A 88 22.73 0.84 -1.26
CA ASP A 88 22.98 1.15 0.14
C ASP A 88 21.66 0.99 0.87
N LEU A 89 21.38 -0.23 1.30
CA LEU A 89 20.15 -0.61 2.00
C LEU A 89 20.03 0.22 3.29
N VAL A 90 19.23 1.27 3.24
CA VAL A 90 18.87 2.22 4.32
C VAL A 90 17.42 1.99 4.76
N GLY A 91 16.89 2.78 5.68
CA GLY A 91 15.52 2.64 6.16
C GLY A 91 15.30 1.45 7.10
N LEU A 92 14.15 0.77 6.98
CA LEU A 92 13.78 -0.39 7.78
C LEU A 92 14.30 -1.67 7.12
N SER A 93 15.30 -2.29 7.74
CA SER A 93 15.93 -3.52 7.28
C SER A 93 15.50 -4.73 8.11
N TYR A 94 14.88 -5.71 7.48
CA TYR A 94 14.59 -6.99 8.13
C TYR A 94 15.84 -7.87 8.24
N LYS A 95 16.05 -8.39 9.44
CA LYS A 95 17.16 -9.28 9.82
C LYS A 95 16.74 -10.53 10.59
N GLY A 96 15.45 -10.77 10.75
CA GLY A 96 14.95 -11.95 11.45
C GLY A 96 15.27 -13.25 10.71
N THR A 97 14.98 -14.37 11.37
CA THR A 97 15.24 -15.72 10.83
C THR A 97 13.97 -16.58 10.85
N GLY A 98 13.85 -17.52 9.92
CA GLY A 98 12.67 -18.36 9.77
C GLY A 98 11.51 -17.64 9.09
N THR A 99 10.32 -18.25 9.14
CA THR A 99 9.18 -17.84 8.32
C THR A 99 7.96 -17.36 9.09
N THR A 100 7.98 -17.47 10.43
CA THR A 100 6.78 -17.27 11.28
C THR A 100 6.82 -16.02 12.14
N GLY A 101 8.00 -15.44 12.39
CA GLY A 101 8.13 -14.25 13.21
C GLY A 101 7.40 -13.06 12.56
N ILE A 102 6.73 -12.25 13.40
CA ILE A 102 5.98 -11.07 12.96
C ILE A 102 6.65 -9.82 13.53
N ILE A 103 6.93 -8.86 12.66
CA ILE A 103 7.35 -7.52 13.03
C ILE A 103 6.13 -6.63 12.94
N THR A 104 5.73 -6.01 14.06
CA THR A 104 4.56 -5.14 14.11
C THR A 104 5.01 -3.69 14.33
N VAL A 105 4.55 -2.79 13.46
CA VAL A 105 4.68 -1.34 13.67
C VAL A 105 3.28 -0.73 13.59
N ASN A 106 2.75 -0.30 14.73
CA ASN A 106 1.36 0.16 14.81
C ASN A 106 1.07 1.35 13.88
N ASN A 107 2.06 2.20 13.64
CA ASN A 107 1.99 3.35 12.74
C ASN A 107 3.36 3.56 12.05
N LEU A 108 3.57 2.87 10.94
CA LEU A 108 4.75 3.04 10.08
C LEU A 108 4.45 4.13 9.03
N ILE A 109 5.32 5.12 8.92
CA ILE A 109 5.20 6.18 7.91
C ILE A 109 6.38 6.07 6.96
N LEU A 110 6.11 5.88 5.67
CA LEU A 110 7.11 5.92 4.61
C LEU A 110 7.05 7.30 3.97
N ASP A 111 7.95 8.18 4.38
CA ASP A 111 8.09 9.52 3.84
C ASP A 111 9.37 9.60 3.02
N ASN A 112 9.29 9.07 1.79
CA ASN A 112 10.45 8.75 0.98
C ASN A 112 11.30 7.71 1.71
N GLY A 113 10.66 6.62 2.14
CA GLY A 113 11.26 5.59 2.98
C GLY A 113 11.52 4.29 2.24
N SER A 114 12.29 3.39 2.86
CA SER A 114 12.52 2.05 2.32
C SER A 114 12.33 0.95 3.36
N ILE A 115 11.69 -0.13 2.94
CA ILE A 115 11.63 -1.41 3.63
C ILE A 115 12.43 -2.41 2.81
N ASN A 116 13.35 -3.15 3.43
CA ASN A 116 14.17 -4.11 2.71
C ASN A 116 14.42 -5.39 3.48
N HIS A 117 14.41 -6.50 2.75
CA HIS A 117 14.76 -7.82 3.28
C HIS A 117 16.24 -8.09 3.09
N ILE A 118 17.00 -8.15 4.19
CA ILE A 118 18.45 -8.37 4.16
C ILE A 118 18.87 -9.58 5.00
N SER A 119 17.97 -10.51 5.27
CA SER A 119 18.28 -11.80 5.90
C SER A 119 18.52 -12.93 4.88
N GLY A 120 18.63 -14.17 5.33
CA GLY A 120 18.78 -15.34 4.46
C GLY A 120 17.60 -15.52 3.51
N ALA A 121 17.83 -16.19 2.38
CA ALA A 121 16.82 -16.31 1.32
C ALA A 121 15.61 -17.18 1.68
N GLY A 122 15.73 -18.02 2.72
CA GLY A 122 14.61 -18.80 3.26
C GLY A 122 13.88 -18.12 4.42
N ASP A 123 14.34 -16.93 4.83
CA ASP A 123 13.68 -16.14 5.86
C ASP A 123 12.59 -15.26 5.23
N VAL A 124 11.56 -14.93 6.01
CA VAL A 124 10.42 -14.14 5.55
C VAL A 124 10.16 -13.01 6.52
N MET A 125 10.07 -11.79 6.00
CA MET A 125 9.56 -10.65 6.76
C MET A 125 8.03 -10.68 6.73
N ASN A 126 7.39 -10.98 7.86
CA ASN A 126 5.97 -10.69 8.04
C ASN A 126 5.84 -9.34 8.75
N LEU A 127 5.37 -8.32 8.03
CA LEU A 127 5.20 -6.96 8.56
C LEU A 127 3.71 -6.67 8.80
N ASP A 128 3.37 -6.43 10.05
CA ASP A 128 2.00 -6.17 10.52
C ASP A 128 1.87 -4.77 11.15
N GLY A 129 0.64 -4.32 11.40
CA GLY A 129 0.29 -3.00 11.90
C GLY A 129 -0.35 -2.12 10.83
N SER A 130 0.13 -0.88 10.69
CA SER A 130 -0.36 0.02 9.63
C SER A 130 0.79 0.75 8.94
N ILE A 131 0.65 1.02 7.64
CA ILE A 131 1.63 1.72 6.81
C ILE A 131 0.96 2.90 6.13
N THR A 132 1.52 4.10 6.30
CA THR A 132 1.16 5.30 5.53
C THR A 132 2.27 5.61 4.53
N VAL A 133 1.96 5.57 3.23
CA VAL A 133 2.89 5.98 2.17
C VAL A 133 2.71 7.48 1.92
N ALA A 134 3.47 8.29 2.66
CA ALA A 134 3.38 9.74 2.64
C ALA A 134 4.09 10.35 1.41
N SER A 135 5.19 9.73 0.96
CA SER A 135 5.95 10.12 -0.23
C SER A 135 6.48 8.86 -0.95
N ASP A 136 6.92 9.00 -2.20
CA ASP A 136 7.37 7.88 -3.04
C ASP A 136 8.43 7.02 -2.32
N SER A 137 8.15 5.73 -2.16
CA SER A 137 8.90 4.85 -1.25
C SER A 137 9.22 3.50 -1.88
N LEU A 138 10.14 2.76 -1.25
CA LEU A 138 10.61 1.46 -1.74
C LEU A 138 10.18 0.33 -0.81
N MET A 139 9.72 -0.78 -1.40
CA MET A 139 9.59 -2.07 -0.71
C MET A 139 10.38 -3.10 -1.49
N TYR A 140 11.55 -3.48 -0.97
CA TYR A 140 12.51 -4.29 -1.69
C TYR A 140 12.64 -5.68 -1.05
N ALA A 141 11.96 -6.66 -1.65
CA ALA A 141 12.11 -8.09 -1.36
C ALA A 141 13.48 -8.63 -1.86
N LYS A 142 14.55 -7.95 -1.45
CA LYS A 142 15.89 -8.09 -2.02
C LYS A 142 16.41 -9.50 -1.86
N GLN A 143 16.57 -9.97 -0.62
CA GLN A 143 17.21 -11.26 -0.30
C GLN A 143 16.22 -12.38 0.01
N GLY A 144 15.02 -12.04 0.49
CA GLY A 144 13.93 -12.96 0.84
C GLY A 144 12.58 -12.26 0.70
N SER A 145 11.51 -13.00 0.89
CA SER A 145 10.14 -12.49 0.71
C SER A 145 9.74 -11.51 1.80
N ILE A 146 8.89 -10.56 1.44
CA ILE A 146 8.25 -9.62 2.35
C ILE A 146 6.74 -9.80 2.21
N ASN A 147 6.09 -10.22 3.28
CA ASN A 147 4.63 -10.24 3.40
C ASN A 147 4.20 -8.99 4.17
N ILE A 148 3.52 -8.07 3.49
CA ILE A 148 2.86 -6.93 4.11
C ILE A 148 1.47 -7.38 4.52
N LEU A 149 1.34 -7.70 5.81
CA LEU A 149 0.08 -8.03 6.48
C LEU A 149 -0.66 -6.75 6.91
N ALA A 150 0.10 -5.67 7.13
CA ALA A 150 -0.40 -4.38 7.56
C ALA A 150 -1.37 -3.74 6.56
N ASP A 151 -2.33 -2.97 7.07
CA ASP A 151 -3.14 -2.08 6.24
C ASP A 151 -2.26 -0.97 5.67
N ILE A 152 -2.36 -0.74 4.35
CA ILE A 152 -1.63 0.31 3.66
C ILE A 152 -2.60 1.46 3.34
N SER A 153 -2.13 2.69 3.53
CA SER A 153 -2.82 3.93 3.18
C SER A 153 -1.86 4.92 2.52
N GLY A 154 -2.38 6.06 2.05
CA GLY A 154 -1.62 7.06 1.31
C GLY A 154 -1.79 6.94 -0.20
N SER A 155 -1.22 7.89 -0.93
CA SER A 155 -1.42 8.05 -2.37
C SER A 155 -0.12 8.19 -3.16
N ALA A 156 1.04 8.15 -2.51
CA ALA A 156 2.33 8.18 -3.18
C ALA A 156 2.71 6.80 -3.74
N THR A 157 3.78 6.74 -4.53
CA THR A 157 4.19 5.52 -5.23
C THR A 157 4.93 4.56 -4.30
N ILE A 158 4.61 3.27 -4.37
CA ILE A 158 5.50 2.20 -3.88
C ILE A 158 6.25 1.62 -5.08
N THR A 159 7.57 1.56 -5.00
CA THR A 159 8.39 0.83 -5.98
C THR A 159 8.97 -0.43 -5.38
N ASN A 160 8.73 -1.57 -6.03
CA ASN A 160 9.51 -2.78 -5.84
C ASN A 160 10.64 -2.78 -6.89
N PRO A 161 11.90 -2.49 -6.51
CA PRO A 161 12.97 -2.28 -7.49
C PRO A 161 13.47 -3.59 -8.10
N GLY A 162 13.05 -4.75 -7.60
CA GLY A 162 13.48 -6.06 -8.10
C GLY A 162 13.65 -7.07 -6.98
N ALA A 163 14.43 -8.12 -7.27
CA ALA A 163 14.90 -9.10 -6.30
C ALA A 163 16.19 -9.74 -6.83
N ASP A 164 17.15 -10.15 -5.97
CA ASP A 164 18.31 -10.91 -6.47
C ASP A 164 18.00 -12.40 -6.73
N GLY A 165 16.73 -12.81 -6.76
CA GLY A 165 16.32 -14.19 -7.04
C GLY A 165 14.81 -14.35 -7.27
N ALA A 166 14.44 -15.33 -8.10
CA ALA A 166 13.06 -15.54 -8.57
C ALA A 166 12.04 -15.95 -7.49
N GLY A 167 12.49 -16.53 -6.37
CA GLY A 167 11.60 -16.98 -5.29
C GLY A 167 11.26 -15.91 -4.23
N ARG A 168 11.65 -14.65 -4.47
CA ARG A 168 11.54 -13.57 -3.49
C ARG A 168 10.39 -12.67 -3.92
N ILE A 169 9.32 -12.68 -3.13
CA ILE A 169 8.05 -12.06 -3.48
C ILE A 169 7.76 -10.94 -2.47
N LEU A 170 7.33 -9.79 -2.98
CA LEU A 170 6.64 -8.78 -2.19
C LEU A 170 5.13 -9.08 -2.26
N SER A 171 4.52 -9.40 -1.13
CA SER A 171 3.09 -9.74 -1.06
C SER A 171 2.34 -8.67 -0.28
N PHE A 172 1.20 -8.21 -0.79
CA PHE A 172 0.20 -7.46 -0.02
C PHE A 172 -0.97 -8.38 0.33
N SER A 173 -1.39 -8.36 1.59
CA SER A 173 -2.34 -9.36 2.12
C SER A 173 -3.49 -8.76 2.94
N SER A 174 -3.54 -7.43 3.10
CA SER A 174 -4.60 -6.76 3.87
C SER A 174 -5.88 -6.61 3.03
N THR A 175 -7.01 -7.00 3.64
CA THR A 175 -8.36 -6.86 3.08
C THR A 175 -8.98 -5.48 3.36
N SER A 176 -8.27 -4.62 4.10
CA SER A 176 -8.77 -3.33 4.59
C SER A 176 -7.86 -2.14 4.20
N SER A 177 -6.93 -2.38 3.27
CA SER A 177 -6.04 -1.33 2.75
C SER A 177 -6.83 -0.26 1.99
N THR A 178 -6.49 1.00 2.25
CA THR A 178 -7.07 2.20 1.60
C THR A 178 -6.05 2.91 0.70
N PHE A 179 -4.94 2.24 0.41
CA PHE A 179 -3.89 2.72 -0.47
C PHE A 179 -4.46 3.05 -1.85
N SER A 180 -4.23 4.29 -2.28
CA SER A 180 -4.70 4.84 -3.56
C SER A 180 -3.53 5.39 -4.41
N GLY A 181 -2.30 4.98 -4.07
CA GLY A 181 -1.11 5.30 -4.84
C GLY A 181 -0.82 4.29 -5.94
N SER A 182 0.25 4.54 -6.68
CA SER A 182 0.73 3.62 -7.72
C SER A 182 1.70 2.59 -7.15
N LEU A 183 1.72 1.41 -7.76
CA LEU A 183 2.74 0.38 -7.58
C LEU A 183 3.60 0.29 -8.85
N VAL A 184 4.92 0.40 -8.70
CA VAL A 184 5.89 0.11 -9.76
C VAL A 184 6.65 -1.15 -9.39
N ASN A 185 6.29 -2.28 -10.00
CA ASN A 185 6.90 -3.57 -9.76
C ASN A 185 7.93 -3.94 -10.83
N ASN A 186 9.19 -4.03 -10.43
CA ASN A 186 10.29 -4.57 -11.24
C ASN A 186 10.83 -5.91 -10.70
N GLY A 187 10.16 -6.49 -9.70
CA GLY A 187 10.51 -7.78 -9.09
C GLY A 187 9.37 -8.79 -9.23
N ASN A 188 9.14 -9.59 -8.19
CA ASN A 188 7.95 -10.43 -8.08
C ASN A 188 7.01 -9.81 -7.06
N PHE A 189 5.76 -9.62 -7.44
CA PHE A 189 4.71 -9.07 -6.60
C PHE A 189 3.48 -9.97 -6.63
N LEU A 190 2.84 -10.08 -5.47
CA LEU A 190 1.57 -10.77 -5.29
C LEU A 190 0.59 -9.86 -4.53
N LEU A 191 -0.54 -9.54 -5.13
CA LEU A 191 -1.73 -9.14 -4.36
C LEU A 191 -2.44 -10.44 -3.97
N SER A 192 -2.44 -10.76 -2.67
CA SER A 192 -2.96 -12.04 -2.16
C SER A 192 -4.49 -12.10 -2.29
N ASP A 193 -5.05 -13.31 -2.23
CA ASP A 193 -6.50 -13.53 -2.11
C ASP A 193 -7.14 -12.65 -1.02
N ASP A 194 -8.34 -12.15 -1.28
CA ASP A 194 -9.09 -11.14 -0.51
C ASP A 194 -8.37 -9.79 -0.25
N ALA A 195 -7.09 -9.64 -0.63
CA ALA A 195 -6.35 -8.40 -0.39
C ALA A 195 -6.78 -7.30 -1.37
N VAL A 196 -6.86 -6.07 -0.89
CA VAL A 196 -7.46 -4.97 -1.66
C VAL A 196 -6.41 -4.06 -2.28
N PHE A 197 -6.60 -3.72 -3.55
CA PHE A 197 -5.93 -2.58 -4.19
C PHE A 197 -6.96 -1.59 -4.75
N ASN A 198 -6.84 -0.31 -4.36
CA ASN A 198 -7.79 0.72 -4.76
C ASN A 198 -7.26 1.51 -5.96
N PHE A 199 -8.13 1.75 -6.93
CA PHE A 199 -7.87 2.61 -8.07
C PHE A 199 -8.78 3.84 -8.02
N LEU A 200 -8.18 5.03 -8.08
CA LEU A 200 -8.87 6.28 -8.31
C LEU A 200 -8.95 6.54 -9.81
N ILE A 201 -10.16 6.57 -10.36
CA ILE A 201 -10.39 6.75 -11.79
C ILE A 201 -10.85 8.19 -12.04
N GLY A 202 -10.04 8.93 -12.80
CA GLY A 202 -10.31 10.32 -13.18
C GLY A 202 -10.75 10.48 -14.64
N ALA A 203 -10.40 11.62 -15.24
CA ALA A 203 -10.53 11.80 -16.70
C ALA A 203 -9.80 10.69 -17.47
N SER A 204 -10.16 10.47 -18.74
CA SER A 204 -9.55 9.45 -19.61
C SER A 204 -8.01 9.43 -19.49
N GLY A 205 -7.44 8.27 -19.16
CA GLY A 205 -6.00 8.05 -18.96
C GLY A 205 -5.41 8.57 -17.65
N ILE A 206 -6.23 9.08 -16.71
CA ILE A 206 -5.79 9.59 -15.41
C ILE A 206 -6.24 8.64 -14.31
N ASN A 207 -5.29 7.88 -13.77
CA ASN A 207 -5.49 6.93 -12.68
C ASN A 207 -4.15 6.61 -11.99
N ASN A 208 -4.19 6.04 -10.79
CA ASN A 208 -3.05 5.28 -10.25
C ASN A 208 -3.00 3.90 -10.91
N SER A 209 -1.84 3.23 -10.88
CA SER A 209 -1.63 1.97 -11.61
C SER A 209 -0.76 0.97 -10.87
N MET A 210 -0.88 -0.30 -11.25
CA MET A 210 0.15 -1.33 -11.06
C MET A 210 0.91 -1.47 -12.37
N SER A 211 2.19 -1.10 -12.37
CA SER A 211 3.02 -1.02 -13.56
C SER A 211 4.40 -1.63 -13.32
N GLY A 212 5.28 -1.53 -14.31
CA GLY A 212 6.66 -2.02 -14.24
C GLY A 212 6.88 -3.26 -15.09
N SER A 213 8.11 -3.77 -15.02
CA SER A 213 8.58 -4.89 -15.86
C SER A 213 8.66 -6.24 -15.12
N GLY A 214 8.32 -6.23 -13.84
CA GLY A 214 8.33 -7.40 -12.99
C GLY A 214 7.16 -8.36 -13.25
N SER A 215 7.17 -9.48 -12.56
CA SER A 215 6.03 -10.40 -12.51
C SER A 215 5.06 -9.92 -11.43
N THR A 216 3.86 -9.52 -11.85
CA THR A 216 2.76 -9.10 -10.98
C THR A 216 1.66 -10.15 -11.08
N VAL A 217 1.33 -10.79 -9.96
CA VAL A 217 0.19 -11.70 -9.83
C VAL A 217 -0.87 -11.04 -8.95
N VAL A 218 -2.11 -11.12 -9.37
CA VAL A 218 -3.26 -10.53 -8.69
C VAL A 218 -4.27 -11.62 -8.40
N ASP A 219 -4.28 -12.09 -7.15
CA ASP A 219 -5.27 -13.04 -6.64
C ASP A 219 -6.37 -12.34 -5.84
N GLY A 220 -6.16 -11.08 -5.45
CA GLY A 220 -7.07 -10.31 -4.60
C GLY A 220 -8.10 -9.46 -5.35
N ASP A 221 -8.56 -8.39 -4.69
CA ASP A 221 -9.68 -7.58 -5.12
C ASP A 221 -9.26 -6.19 -5.60
N PHE A 222 -9.84 -5.77 -6.73
CA PHE A 222 -9.79 -4.38 -7.17
C PHE A 222 -11.01 -3.61 -6.66
N ILE A 223 -10.76 -2.44 -6.07
CA ILE A 223 -11.80 -1.45 -5.75
C ILE A 223 -11.60 -0.25 -6.66
N LEU A 224 -12.60 0.05 -7.50
CA LEU A 224 -12.55 1.16 -8.44
C LEU A 224 -13.40 2.32 -7.92
N ASP A 225 -12.76 3.43 -7.52
CA ASP A 225 -13.46 4.69 -7.28
C ASP A 225 -13.71 5.40 -8.61
N LEU A 226 -14.96 5.30 -9.07
CA LEU A 226 -15.44 5.87 -10.33
C LEU A 226 -16.01 7.29 -10.16
N GLY A 227 -15.92 7.90 -8.97
CA GLY A 227 -16.51 9.21 -8.68
C GLY A 227 -15.97 10.35 -9.56
N GLY A 228 -14.76 10.19 -10.09
CA GLY A 228 -14.12 11.12 -11.03
C GLY A 228 -14.05 10.64 -12.48
N ALA A 229 -14.60 9.45 -12.79
CA ALA A 229 -14.41 8.79 -14.07
C ALA A 229 -15.18 9.48 -15.21
N SER A 230 -14.56 9.56 -16.39
CA SER A 230 -15.26 9.98 -17.60
C SER A 230 -16.26 8.91 -18.05
N SER A 231 -17.33 9.34 -18.71
CA SER A 231 -18.40 8.47 -19.22
C SER A 231 -18.51 8.47 -20.75
N SER A 232 -17.51 9.01 -21.45
CA SER A 232 -17.52 9.07 -22.92
C SER A 232 -17.08 7.73 -23.51
N PRO A 233 -17.84 7.14 -24.45
CA PRO A 233 -17.46 5.87 -25.07
C PRO A 233 -16.06 5.94 -25.70
N GLY A 234 -15.23 4.94 -25.40
CA GLY A 234 -13.84 4.86 -25.86
C GLY A 234 -12.81 5.48 -24.90
N ASP A 235 -13.24 6.14 -23.82
CA ASP A 235 -12.31 6.49 -22.74
C ASP A 235 -11.76 5.23 -22.05
N SER A 236 -10.50 5.30 -21.64
CA SER A 236 -9.78 4.15 -21.08
C SER A 236 -8.74 4.54 -20.03
N TRP A 237 -8.41 3.59 -19.15
CA TRP A 237 -7.44 3.71 -18.06
C TRP A 237 -6.62 2.44 -17.97
N ASP A 238 -5.29 2.58 -17.89
CA ASP A 238 -4.37 1.45 -17.72
C ASP A 238 -4.17 1.19 -16.23
N LEU A 239 -4.84 0.16 -15.70
CA LEU A 239 -4.82 -0.15 -14.28
C LEU A 239 -3.67 -1.11 -13.94
N ALA A 240 -3.48 -2.15 -14.74
CA ALA A 240 -2.59 -3.26 -14.41
C ALA A 240 -2.06 -3.99 -15.65
N SER A 241 -1.71 -3.27 -16.73
CA SER A 241 -1.15 -3.90 -17.94
C SER A 241 0.04 -4.82 -17.62
N GLY A 242 -0.03 -6.06 -18.11
CA GLY A 242 1.01 -7.08 -17.91
C GLY A 242 0.93 -7.86 -16.60
N ALA A 243 -0.06 -7.57 -15.74
CA ALA A 243 -0.38 -8.43 -14.61
C ALA A 243 -0.98 -9.77 -15.06
N SER A 244 -0.83 -10.80 -14.22
CA SER A 244 -1.54 -12.07 -14.35
C SER A 244 -2.60 -12.16 -13.26
N PHE A 245 -3.83 -12.45 -13.64
CA PHE A 245 -4.98 -12.51 -12.73
C PHE A 245 -5.25 -13.97 -12.33
N GLY A 246 -5.42 -14.20 -11.03
CA GLY A 246 -5.68 -15.51 -10.46
C GLY A 246 -7.15 -15.88 -10.44
N SER A 247 -7.48 -17.14 -10.14
CA SER A 247 -8.86 -17.62 -10.12
C SER A 247 -9.73 -17.05 -8.99
N THR A 248 -9.12 -16.39 -8.02
CA THR A 248 -9.79 -15.71 -6.90
C THR A 248 -9.94 -14.21 -7.12
N PHE A 249 -9.36 -13.68 -8.20
CA PHE A 249 -9.43 -12.25 -8.52
C PHE A 249 -10.88 -11.77 -8.63
N THR A 250 -11.17 -10.60 -8.06
CA THR A 250 -12.45 -9.93 -8.29
C THR A 250 -12.31 -8.43 -8.52
N VAL A 251 -13.33 -7.85 -9.18
CA VAL A 251 -13.51 -6.40 -9.27
C VAL A 251 -14.77 -6.02 -8.50
N SER A 252 -14.59 -5.32 -7.38
CA SER A 252 -15.68 -4.93 -6.50
C SER A 252 -16.70 -4.03 -7.21
N GLY A 253 -17.98 -4.44 -7.15
CA GLY A 253 -19.08 -3.73 -7.82
C GLY A 253 -19.24 -4.04 -9.31
N PHE A 254 -18.44 -4.95 -9.87
CA PHE A 254 -18.57 -5.42 -11.25
C PHE A 254 -19.05 -6.87 -11.28
N ALA A 255 -19.75 -7.25 -12.35
CA ALA A 255 -20.13 -8.63 -12.64
C ALA A 255 -19.09 -9.27 -13.56
N ASP A 256 -18.65 -10.47 -13.21
CA ASP A 256 -17.84 -11.35 -14.07
C ASP A 256 -18.69 -11.89 -15.24
N ASN A 257 -18.21 -11.70 -16.46
CA ASN A 257 -18.88 -12.14 -17.68
C ASN A 257 -18.40 -13.53 -18.18
N GLY A 258 -17.39 -14.14 -17.55
CA GLY A 258 -16.88 -15.47 -17.87
C GLY A 258 -15.92 -15.55 -19.07
N ASP A 259 -15.29 -14.44 -19.44
CA ASP A 259 -14.36 -14.28 -20.57
C ASP A 259 -13.22 -13.30 -20.28
N ASP A 260 -12.71 -13.32 -19.05
CA ASP A 260 -11.67 -12.41 -18.55
C ASP A 260 -12.13 -10.93 -18.53
N THR A 261 -13.45 -10.69 -18.61
CA THR A 261 -14.04 -9.34 -18.53
C THR A 261 -15.00 -9.18 -17.37
N TRP A 262 -14.94 -7.99 -16.77
CA TRP A 262 -15.79 -7.55 -15.67
C TRP A 262 -16.57 -6.31 -16.10
N SER A 263 -17.85 -6.21 -15.78
CA SER A 263 -18.66 -5.05 -16.17
C SER A 263 -19.55 -4.48 -15.06
N SER A 264 -19.73 -3.15 -15.06
CA SER A 264 -20.66 -2.43 -14.16
C SER A 264 -21.73 -1.65 -14.95
N GLY A 265 -22.02 -2.08 -16.18
CA GLY A 265 -22.91 -1.41 -17.12
C GLY A 265 -22.17 -0.45 -18.04
N LEU A 266 -21.69 0.68 -17.51
CA LEU A 266 -20.99 1.69 -18.31
C LEU A 266 -19.49 1.37 -18.51
N TYR A 267 -18.88 0.70 -17.53
CA TYR A 267 -17.46 0.39 -17.54
C TYR A 267 -17.22 -1.11 -17.71
N SER A 268 -16.15 -1.45 -18.43
CA SER A 268 -15.66 -2.81 -18.61
C SER A 268 -14.17 -2.87 -18.29
N PHE A 269 -13.78 -3.76 -17.38
CA PHE A 269 -12.38 -4.13 -17.13
C PHE A 269 -12.07 -5.43 -17.86
N ASP A 270 -10.87 -5.54 -18.44
CA ASP A 270 -10.40 -6.69 -19.20
C ASP A 270 -9.06 -7.16 -18.62
N GLU A 271 -9.04 -8.36 -18.04
CA GLU A 271 -7.85 -8.96 -17.41
C GLU A 271 -6.73 -9.23 -18.42
N SER A 272 -7.06 -9.49 -19.70
CA SER A 272 -6.06 -9.78 -20.73
C SER A 272 -5.22 -8.55 -21.10
N THR A 273 -5.80 -7.36 -20.92
CA THR A 273 -5.13 -6.08 -21.23
C THR A 273 -4.80 -5.28 -19.98
N GLY A 274 -5.46 -5.52 -18.85
CA GLY A 274 -5.36 -4.71 -17.63
C GLY A 274 -6.01 -3.34 -17.76
N LEU A 275 -6.88 -3.13 -18.78
CA LEU A 275 -7.51 -1.85 -19.07
C LEU A 275 -8.94 -1.79 -18.54
N LEU A 276 -9.31 -0.64 -17.98
CA LEU A 276 -10.70 -0.24 -17.76
C LEU A 276 -11.14 0.64 -18.93
N THR A 277 -12.33 0.42 -19.48
CA THR A 277 -12.86 1.18 -20.62
C THR A 277 -14.33 1.56 -20.43
N VAL A 278 -14.75 2.65 -21.07
CA VAL A 278 -16.18 2.99 -21.20
C VAL A 278 -16.76 2.28 -22.41
N VAL A 279 -17.74 1.41 -22.18
CA VAL A 279 -18.46 0.70 -23.24
C VAL A 279 -19.68 1.49 -23.72
N PRO A 280 -19.96 1.53 -25.05
CA PRO A 280 -21.19 2.14 -25.54
C PRO A 280 -22.42 1.39 -25.00
N GLU A 281 -23.45 2.12 -24.59
CA GLU A 281 -24.70 1.46 -24.18
C GLU A 281 -25.27 0.59 -25.33
N PRO A 282 -25.81 -0.61 -25.03
CA PRO A 282 -26.33 -1.53 -26.04
C PRO A 282 -27.36 -0.91 -27.00
N SER A 283 -28.08 0.12 -26.55
CA SER A 283 -29.11 0.83 -27.31
C SER A 283 -28.54 1.72 -28.43
N ALA A 284 -27.31 2.26 -28.27
CA ALA A 284 -26.68 3.12 -29.27
C ALA A 284 -26.28 2.33 -30.53
N ALA A 285 -25.81 1.09 -30.35
CA ALA A 285 -25.47 0.19 -31.45
C ALA A 285 -26.72 -0.25 -32.25
N LEU A 286 -27.84 -0.51 -31.54
CA LEU A 286 -29.09 -0.95 -32.15
C LEU A 286 -29.78 0.17 -32.95
N LEU A 287 -29.77 1.41 -32.44
CA LEU A 287 -30.35 2.57 -33.14
C LEU A 287 -29.55 2.96 -34.40
N GLY A 288 -28.22 2.85 -34.35
CA GLY A 288 -27.35 3.07 -35.52
C GLY A 288 -27.62 2.05 -36.65
N GLY A 289 -27.83 0.78 -36.29
CA GLY A 289 -28.21 -0.27 -37.23
C GLY A 289 -29.59 -0.04 -37.88
N LEU A 290 -30.59 0.37 -37.09
CA LEU A 290 -31.93 0.71 -37.58
C LEU A 290 -31.93 1.98 -38.46
N GLY A 291 -31.09 2.97 -38.14
CA GLY A 291 -30.89 4.17 -38.96
C GLY A 291 -30.29 3.84 -40.34
N LEU A 292 -29.30 2.95 -40.41
CA LEU A 292 -28.75 2.48 -41.69
C LEU A 292 -29.77 1.68 -42.51
N LEU A 293 -30.58 0.82 -41.86
CA LEU A 293 -31.66 0.07 -42.52
C LEU A 293 -32.75 0.98 -43.11
N THR A 294 -33.09 2.09 -42.45
CA THR A 294 -34.05 3.06 -42.99
C THR A 294 -33.47 3.91 -44.14
N LEU A 295 -32.17 4.23 -44.09
CA LEU A 295 -31.46 4.90 -45.19
C LEU A 295 -31.31 4.01 -46.43
N LEU A 296 -31.05 2.71 -46.25
CA LEU A 296 -31.01 1.73 -47.35
C LEU A 296 -32.39 1.56 -48.00
N ARG A 297 -33.48 1.65 -47.23
CA ARG A 297 -34.86 1.60 -47.75
C ARG A 297 -35.30 2.86 -48.51
N ARG A 298 -34.64 4.01 -48.28
CA ARG A 298 -34.97 5.28 -48.95
C ARG A 298 -34.27 5.44 -50.31
N ARG A 299 -33.26 4.61 -50.60
CA ARG A 299 -32.47 4.67 -51.85
C ARG A 299 -33.02 3.78 -52.98
N SER A 300 -34.15 3.11 -52.77
CA SER A 300 -34.81 2.22 -53.75
C SER A 300 -36.07 2.82 -54.39
N ARG A 301 -36.12 4.14 -54.61
CA ARG A 301 -37.15 4.80 -55.42
C ARG A 301 -36.51 5.76 -56.41
#